data_AF-A0A1F5NVA1-F1
#
_entry.id   AF-A0A1F5NVA1-F1
#
_cell.length_a   1.000
_cell.length_b   1.000
_cell.length_c   1.000
_cell.angle_alpha   90.00
_cell.angle_beta   90.00
_cell.angle_gamma   90.00
#
_symmetry.space_group_name_H-M   'P 1'
#
loop_
_entity.id
_entity.type
_entity.pdbx_description
1 polymer ?
#
loop_
_entity_poly.entity_id
_entity_poly.type
_entity_poly.pdbx_seq_one_letter_code
_entity_poly.pdbx_strand_id
1 'polypeptide(L)'
;MNKKTVFATIVILLIVVATWFWWQGQAAVKAYEFAGRIEKVEGPVIFTKGVYENAQNPKGLTLAEEDKQIVVGEDTKLIKITQFMPTAAELEQSGGQYRPQDLRSEQSAGSLDDLAQGLTDGVFAKSDRNIYGQSKFVATEITYYVREYPQ
;
A
#
# COMPACT_ATOMS: atom_id res chain seq x y z
N MET A 1 3.57 38.46 43.62
CA MET A 1 3.98 37.16 43.05
C MET A 1 5.49 37.18 42.88
N ASN A 2 6.22 36.22 43.46
CA ASN A 2 7.69 36.26 43.44
C ASN A 2 8.22 35.89 42.03
N LYS A 3 9.33 36.51 41.62
CA LYS A 3 9.97 36.26 40.30
C LYS A 3 10.23 34.76 40.05
N LYS A 4 10.54 34.00 41.10
CA LYS A 4 10.72 32.54 41.07
C LYS A 4 9.44 31.79 40.72
N THR A 5 8.30 32.25 41.23
CA THR A 5 6.98 31.66 40.93
C THR A 5 6.59 31.93 39.48
N VAL A 6 6.81 33.15 38.98
CA VAL A 6 6.56 33.52 37.57
C VAL A 6 7.41 32.67 36.62
N PHE A 7 8.71 32.51 36.93
CA PHE A 7 9.62 31.71 36.11
C PHE A 7 9.21 30.23 36.08
N ALA A 8 8.87 29.65 37.24
CA ALA A 8 8.40 28.27 37.32
C ALA A 8 7.11 28.05 36.50
N THR A 9 6.15 28.99 36.55
CA THR A 9 4.93 28.91 35.75
C THR A 9 5.23 28.93 34.26
N ILE A 10 6.12 29.80 33.78
CA ILE A 10 6.50 29.88 32.35
C ILE A 10 7.16 28.58 31.87
N VAL A 11 8.07 28.01 32.66
CA VAL A 11 8.74 26.75 32.32
C VAL A 11 7.73 25.60 32.24
N ILE A 12 6.80 25.49 33.19
CA ILE A 12 5.75 24.48 33.16
C ILE A 12 4.87 24.64 31.91
N LEU A 13 4.52 25.87 31.55
CA LEU A 13 3.70 26.16 30.37
C LEU A 13 4.42 25.77 29.07
N LEU A 14 5.73 26.04 28.97
CA LEU A 14 6.54 25.61 27.83
C LEU A 14 6.64 24.09 27.73
N ILE A 15 6.79 23.39 28.86
CA ILE A 15 6.77 21.93 28.87
C ILE A 15 5.41 21.42 28.38
N VAL A 16 4.30 21.92 28.91
CA VAL A 16 2.95 21.49 28.48
C VAL A 16 2.72 21.71 26.99
N VAL A 17 3.12 22.87 26.45
CA VAL A 17 3.00 23.18 25.02
C VAL A 17 3.88 22.25 24.18
N ALA A 18 5.13 22.02 24.58
CA ALA A 18 6.03 21.10 23.88
C ALA A 18 5.49 19.66 23.88
N THR A 19 4.97 19.18 25.01
CA THR A 19 4.36 17.85 25.10
C THR A 19 3.09 17.76 24.26
N TRP A 20 2.26 18.81 24.22
CA TRP A 20 1.05 18.85 23.40
C TRP A 20 1.35 18.82 21.90
N PHE A 21 2.32 19.60 21.43
CA PHE A 21 2.76 19.57 20.04
C PHE A 21 3.41 18.23 19.67
N TRP A 22 4.20 17.65 20.57
CA TRP A 22 4.76 16.31 20.38
C TRP A 22 3.66 15.24 20.29
N TRP A 23 2.60 15.35 21.10
CA TRP A 23 1.47 14.41 21.10
C TRP A 23 0.54 14.60 19.90
N GLN A 24 0.32 15.82 19.45
CA GLN A 24 -0.37 16.13 18.19
C GLN A 24 0.40 15.59 16.97
N GLY A 25 1.73 15.68 16.96
CA GLY A 25 2.56 15.04 15.94
C GLY A 25 2.49 13.50 15.97
N GLN A 26 2.16 12.92 17.13
CA GLN A 26 1.93 11.48 17.36
C GLN A 26 0.47 11.06 17.11
N ALA A 27 -0.46 11.98 16.81
CA ALA A 27 -1.72 11.64 16.16
C ALA A 27 -1.40 11.26 14.70
N ALA A 28 -0.64 10.17 14.57
CA ALA A 28 0.13 9.82 13.41
C ALA A 28 -0.83 9.48 12.27
N VAL A 29 -0.50 9.96 11.07
CA VAL A 29 -1.13 9.47 9.85
C VAL A 29 -1.01 7.94 9.86
N LYS A 30 -2.15 7.29 9.67
CA LYS A 30 -2.24 5.84 9.64
C LYS A 30 -2.46 5.40 8.21
N ALA A 31 -1.62 4.50 7.75
CA ALA A 31 -1.79 3.76 6.52
C ALA A 31 -1.63 2.28 6.84
N TYR A 32 -2.50 1.45 6.27
CA TYR A 32 -2.49 0.00 6.46
C TYR A 32 -2.43 -0.74 5.12
N GLU A 33 -2.57 -0.01 4.01
CA GLU A 33 -2.62 -0.54 2.66
C GLU A 33 -1.63 0.23 1.78
N PHE A 34 -0.99 -0.49 0.86
CA PHE A 34 -0.02 0.05 -0.07
C PHE A 34 -0.22 -0.58 -1.44
N ALA A 35 -0.35 0.26 -2.46
CA ALA A 35 -0.44 -0.16 -3.85
C ALA A 35 0.83 0.31 -4.57
N GLY A 36 1.58 -0.61 -5.19
CA GLY A 36 2.84 -0.24 -5.82
C GLY A 36 3.24 -1.12 -6.98
N ARG A 37 4.07 -0.56 -7.85
CA ARG A 37 4.72 -1.27 -8.94
C ARG A 37 5.88 -2.09 -8.38
N ILE A 38 6.04 -3.33 -8.82
CA ILE A 38 7.17 -4.19 -8.46
C ILE A 38 8.41 -3.72 -9.22
N GLU A 39 9.50 -3.47 -8.50
CA GLU A 39 10.81 -3.16 -9.10
C GLU A 39 11.70 -4.39 -9.16
N LYS A 40 11.66 -5.23 -8.12
CA LYS A 40 12.37 -6.51 -8.05
C LYS A 40 11.85 -7.37 -6.89
N VAL A 41 12.13 -8.67 -6.94
CA VAL A 41 11.85 -9.63 -5.88
C VAL A 41 13.15 -10.31 -5.46
N GLU A 42 13.48 -10.27 -4.17
CA GLU A 42 14.67 -10.93 -3.61
C GLU A 42 14.27 -11.80 -2.40
N GLY A 43 14.17 -13.12 -2.62
CA GLY A 43 13.70 -14.05 -1.59
C GLY A 43 12.29 -13.68 -1.12
N PRO A 44 12.04 -13.50 0.20
CA PRO A 44 10.73 -13.12 0.72
C PRO A 44 10.44 -11.61 0.65
N VAL A 45 11.26 -10.81 -0.03
CA VAL A 45 11.11 -9.36 -0.08
C VAL A 45 10.76 -8.88 -1.48
N ILE A 46 9.67 -8.13 -1.58
CA ILE A 46 9.23 -7.47 -2.81
C ILE A 46 9.59 -5.98 -2.68
N PHE A 47 10.43 -5.50 -3.58
CA PHE A 47 10.79 -4.08 -3.67
C PHE A 47 9.79 -3.43 -4.60
N THR A 48 9.17 -2.37 -4.10
CA THR A 48 8.06 -1.70 -4.78
C THR A 48 8.20 -0.21 -4.72
N LYS A 49 7.60 0.46 -5.70
CA LYS A 49 7.46 1.91 -5.74
C LYS A 49 5.99 2.24 -5.94
N GLY A 50 5.41 3.00 -5.03
CA GLY A 50 3.96 3.11 -4.97
C GLY A 50 3.45 4.05 -3.90
N VAL A 51 2.19 3.88 -3.56
CA VAL A 51 1.44 4.85 -2.76
C VAL A 51 0.64 4.15 -1.67
N TYR A 52 0.41 4.85 -0.56
CA TYR A 52 -0.52 4.35 0.45
C TYR A 52 -1.95 4.40 -0.09
N GLU A 53 -2.69 3.30 0.06
CA GLU A 53 -4.14 3.32 -0.08
C GLU A 53 -4.72 3.80 1.25
N ASN A 54 -5.41 4.95 1.23
CA ASN A 54 -6.05 5.48 2.43
C ASN A 54 -7.55 5.69 2.17
N ALA A 55 -8.37 4.81 2.76
CA ALA A 55 -9.82 4.91 2.75
C ALA A 55 -10.36 6.21 3.39
N GLN A 56 -9.60 6.88 4.26
CA GLN A 56 -10.05 8.07 4.98
C GLN A 56 -9.83 9.39 4.23
N ASN A 57 -9.10 9.43 3.11
CA ASN A 57 -8.88 10.70 2.40
C ASN A 57 -8.57 10.55 0.88
N PRO A 58 -9.59 10.26 0.04
CA PRO A 58 -9.40 10.02 -1.40
C PRO A 58 -9.02 11.25 -2.23
N LYS A 59 -8.93 12.46 -1.64
CA LYS A 59 -8.69 13.72 -2.38
C LYS A 59 -7.45 14.51 -1.94
N GLY A 60 -6.70 14.04 -0.94
CA GLY A 60 -5.73 14.88 -0.23
C GLY A 60 -4.25 14.56 -0.41
N LEU A 61 -3.91 13.41 -0.95
CA LEU A 61 -2.52 13.06 -1.21
C LEU A 61 -2.35 12.98 -2.72
N THR A 62 -1.73 14.00 -3.30
CA THR A 62 -0.82 13.76 -4.42
C THR A 62 0.24 12.80 -3.85
N LEU A 63 -0.04 11.50 -3.89
CA LEU A 63 0.75 10.49 -3.22
C LEU A 63 2.09 10.45 -3.92
N ALA A 64 3.09 11.11 -3.33
CA ALA A 64 4.47 10.92 -3.75
C ALA A 64 4.73 9.42 -3.73
N GLU A 65 5.21 8.89 -4.85
CA GLU A 65 5.61 7.49 -4.87
C GLU A 65 6.72 7.28 -3.85
N GLU A 66 6.51 6.33 -2.95
CA GLU A 66 7.48 5.91 -1.95
C GLU A 66 8.03 4.54 -2.31
N ASP A 67 9.32 4.37 -2.10
CA ASP A 67 9.98 3.07 -2.18
C ASP A 67 9.65 2.27 -0.90
N LYS A 68 9.15 1.05 -1.08
CA LYS A 68 8.79 0.12 -0.01
C LYS A 68 9.35 -1.27 -0.24
N GLN A 69 9.82 -1.86 0.85
CA GLN A 69 10.16 -3.28 0.94
C GLN A 69 9.02 -4.02 1.65
N ILE A 70 8.26 -4.79 0.88
CA ILE A 70 7.15 -5.61 1.39
C ILE A 70 7.72 -6.98 1.70
N VAL A 71 7.68 -7.37 2.97
CA VAL A 71 8.16 -8.69 3.43
C VAL A 71 6.99 -9.65 3.46
N VAL A 72 7.15 -10.78 2.78
CA VAL A 72 6.26 -11.94 2.83
C VAL A 72 6.68 -12.80 4.02
N GLY A 73 5.88 -12.78 5.08
CA GLY A 73 6.01 -13.67 6.22
C GLY A 73 5.37 -15.03 5.97
N GLU A 74 5.53 -15.95 6.91
CA GLU A 74 4.98 -17.31 6.81
C GLU A 74 3.44 -17.32 6.75
N ASP A 75 2.80 -16.38 7.45
CA ASP A 75 1.34 -16.23 7.50
C ASP A 75 0.78 -15.28 6.42
N THR A 76 1.63 -14.71 5.56
CA THR A 76 1.18 -13.76 4.53
C THR A 76 0.36 -14.49 3.47
N LYS A 77 -0.89 -14.03 3.27
CA LYS A 77 -1.76 -14.56 2.22
C LYS A 77 -1.42 -13.94 0.87
N LEU A 78 -0.93 -14.75 -0.06
CA LEU A 78 -0.74 -14.36 -1.46
C LEU A 78 -2.00 -14.69 -2.26
N ILE A 79 -2.60 -13.68 -2.87
CA ILE A 79 -3.83 -13.79 -3.66
C ILE A 79 -3.52 -13.39 -5.09
N LYS A 80 -3.73 -14.34 -6.01
CA LYS A 80 -3.65 -14.11 -7.45
C LYS A 80 -5.05 -13.91 -7.99
N ILE A 81 -5.22 -12.84 -8.76
CA ILE A 81 -6.44 -12.60 -9.53
C ILE A 81 -6.08 -12.69 -11.01
N THR A 82 -6.48 -13.78 -11.66
CA THR A 82 -6.33 -13.94 -13.11
C THR A 82 -7.48 -13.23 -13.81
N GLN A 83 -7.18 -12.22 -14.61
CA GLN A 83 -8.14 -11.50 -15.44
C GLN A 83 -8.06 -12.01 -16.87
N PHE A 84 -9.16 -12.55 -17.38
CA PHE A 84 -9.24 -13.05 -18.74
C PHE A 84 -9.57 -11.90 -19.67
N MET A 85 -8.64 -11.60 -20.58
CA MET A 85 -8.80 -10.53 -21.55
C MET A 85 -9.84 -10.94 -22.62
N PRO A 86 -10.60 -9.98 -23.18
CA PRO A 86 -11.59 -10.31 -24.20
C PRO A 86 -10.94 -10.85 -25.46
N THR A 87 -11.65 -11.73 -26.16
CA THR A 87 -11.27 -12.24 -27.48
C THR A 87 -11.38 -11.15 -28.55
N ALA A 88 -10.71 -11.35 -29.69
CA ALA A 88 -10.83 -10.44 -30.82
C ALA A 88 -12.29 -10.27 -31.28
N ALA A 89 -13.08 -11.34 -31.28
CA ALA A 89 -14.49 -11.30 -31.65
C ALA A 89 -15.34 -10.44 -30.69
N GLU A 90 -15.06 -10.51 -29.38
CA GLU A 90 -15.72 -9.67 -28.38
C GLU A 90 -15.29 -8.20 -28.51
N LEU A 91 -14.01 -7.94 -28.82
CA LEU A 91 -13.52 -6.59 -29.08
C LEU A 91 -14.10 -5.98 -30.35
N GLU A 92 -14.31 -6.76 -31.41
CA GLU A 92 -14.97 -6.27 -32.63
C GLU A 92 -16.41 -5.80 -32.35
N GLN A 93 -17.14 -6.54 -31.50
CA GLN A 93 -18.50 -6.18 -31.10
C GLN A 93 -18.56 -4.90 -30.24
N SER A 94 -17.52 -4.65 -29.44
CA SER A 94 -17.45 -3.49 -28.55
C SER A 94 -16.72 -2.28 -29.14
N GLY A 95 -16.31 -2.33 -30.41
CA GLY A 95 -15.53 -1.27 -31.06
C GLY A 95 -14.12 -1.11 -30.49
N GLY A 96 -13.52 -2.21 -30.03
CA GLY A 96 -12.16 -2.29 -29.50
C GLY A 96 -12.05 -1.87 -28.04
N GLN A 97 -13.16 -1.66 -27.34
CA GLN A 97 -13.16 -1.18 -25.95
C GLN A 97 -13.66 -2.24 -24.99
N TYR A 98 -13.09 -2.27 -23.78
CA TYR A 98 -13.63 -3.06 -22.68
C TYR A 98 -13.41 -2.32 -21.37
N ARG A 99 -14.20 -2.66 -20.35
CA ARG A 99 -14.03 -2.14 -19.01
C ARG A 99 -13.36 -3.22 -18.15
N PRO A 100 -12.25 -2.94 -17.45
CA PRO A 100 -11.57 -3.93 -16.63
C PRO A 100 -12.46 -4.61 -15.58
N GLN A 101 -13.46 -3.89 -15.06
CA GLN A 101 -14.42 -4.38 -14.07
C GLN A 101 -15.41 -5.43 -14.62
N ASP A 102 -15.60 -5.47 -15.94
CA ASP A 102 -16.51 -6.41 -16.60
C ASP A 102 -15.77 -7.69 -17.04
N LEU A 103 -14.45 -7.76 -16.84
CA LEU A 103 -13.66 -8.92 -17.20
C LEU A 103 -13.93 -10.09 -16.25
N ARG A 104 -14.08 -11.28 -16.84
CA ARG A 104 -14.08 -12.53 -16.08
C ARG A 104 -12.77 -12.61 -15.31
N SER A 105 -12.88 -12.88 -14.01
CA SER A 105 -11.73 -12.98 -13.12
C SER A 105 -11.85 -14.25 -12.27
N GLU A 106 -10.72 -14.92 -12.06
CA GLU A 106 -10.62 -16.07 -11.16
C GLU A 106 -9.60 -15.78 -10.07
N GLN A 107 -9.97 -16.09 -8.82
CA GLN A 107 -9.09 -15.96 -7.66
C GLN A 107 -8.45 -17.31 -7.35
N SER A 108 -7.13 -17.33 -7.21
CA SER A 108 -6.38 -18.51 -6.80
C SER A 108 -5.34 -18.16 -5.74
N ALA A 109 -4.73 -19.19 -5.14
CA ALA A 109 -3.53 -18.99 -4.33
C ALA A 109 -2.43 -18.39 -5.23
N GLY A 110 -1.80 -17.32 -4.74
CA GLY A 110 -0.65 -16.70 -5.39
C GLY A 110 0.68 -17.32 -4.96
N SER A 111 1.74 -16.97 -5.66
CA SER A 111 3.10 -17.39 -5.39
C SER A 111 4.07 -16.22 -5.52
N LEU A 112 5.19 -16.26 -4.78
CA LEU A 112 6.29 -15.31 -4.99
C LEU A 112 6.97 -15.51 -6.35
N ASP A 113 6.97 -16.74 -6.86
CA ASP A 113 7.57 -17.08 -8.15
C ASP A 113 6.85 -16.35 -9.31
N ASP A 114 5.53 -16.22 -9.24
CA ASP A 114 4.74 -15.46 -10.22
C ASP A 114 5.22 -13.99 -10.30
N LEU A 115 5.48 -13.39 -9.14
CA LEU A 115 5.94 -12.01 -9.04
C LEU A 115 7.39 -11.86 -9.52
N ALA A 116 8.24 -12.83 -9.18
CA ALA A 116 9.64 -12.84 -9.61
C ALA A 116 9.81 -13.06 -11.12
N GLN A 117 8.88 -13.77 -11.76
CA GLN A 117 8.85 -13.99 -13.21
C GLN A 117 8.31 -12.79 -14.00
N GLY A 118 7.83 -11.74 -13.32
CA GLY A 118 7.27 -10.56 -13.97
C GLY A 118 5.92 -10.82 -14.66
N LEU A 119 5.13 -11.77 -14.15
CA LEU A 119 3.77 -12.02 -14.67
C LEU A 119 2.79 -10.87 -14.37
N THR A 120 3.21 -9.93 -13.53
CA THR A 120 2.47 -8.73 -13.16
C THR A 120 3.45 -7.59 -12.85
N ASP A 121 2.99 -6.37 -13.07
CA ASP A 121 3.77 -5.16 -12.78
C ASP A 121 3.47 -4.58 -11.40
N GLY A 122 2.42 -5.02 -10.71
CA GLY A 122 1.94 -4.35 -9.51
C GLY A 122 1.31 -5.25 -8.45
N VAL A 123 1.39 -4.79 -7.21
CA VAL A 123 0.87 -5.48 -6.03
C VAL A 123 0.10 -4.51 -5.13
N PHE A 124 -0.90 -5.05 -4.44
CA PHE A 124 -1.62 -4.41 -3.35
C PHE A 124 -1.31 -5.18 -2.07
N ALA A 125 -0.72 -4.52 -1.09
CA ALA A 125 -0.32 -5.14 0.17
C ALA A 125 -1.06 -4.50 1.34
N LYS A 126 -1.54 -5.35 2.25
CA LYS A 126 -2.16 -4.94 3.51
C LYS A 126 -1.29 -5.33 4.69
N SER A 127 -1.41 -4.59 5.79
CA SER A 127 -0.76 -4.90 7.06
C SER A 127 -1.68 -4.55 8.23
N ASP A 128 -1.64 -5.36 9.28
CA ASP A 128 -2.37 -5.09 10.53
C ASP A 128 -1.72 -3.96 11.36
N ARG A 129 -0.52 -3.52 10.96
CA ARG A 129 0.23 -2.46 11.63
C ARG A 129 0.26 -1.21 10.77
N ASN A 130 0.40 -0.05 11.40
CA ASN A 130 0.59 1.20 10.66
C ASN A 130 1.91 1.12 9.87
N ILE A 131 1.84 1.29 8.55
CA ILE A 131 2.99 1.26 7.64
C ILE A 131 3.44 2.66 7.20
N TYR A 132 2.71 3.70 7.59
CA TYR A 132 3.03 5.08 7.20
C TYR A 132 4.44 5.47 7.65
N GLY A 133 5.25 6.00 6.72
CA GLY A 133 6.64 6.41 6.95
C GLY A 133 7.63 5.26 7.13
N GLN A 134 7.21 4.00 7.07
CA GLN A 134 8.11 2.84 7.19
C GLN A 134 8.61 2.42 5.82
N SER A 135 9.93 2.34 5.62
CA SER A 135 10.52 1.85 4.36
C SER A 135 10.35 0.34 4.15
N LYS A 136 10.04 -0.41 5.22
CA LYS A 136 9.90 -1.87 5.21
C LYS A 136 8.79 -2.31 6.16
N PHE A 137 7.95 -3.24 5.73
CA PHE A 137 6.89 -3.81 6.57
C PHE A 137 6.58 -5.26 6.19
N VAL A 138 5.98 -6.01 7.12
CA VAL A 138 5.46 -7.36 6.88
C VAL A 138 4.00 -7.26 6.48
N ALA A 139 3.66 -7.84 5.33
CA ALA A 139 2.29 -7.86 4.84
C ALA A 139 1.50 -9.01 5.46
N THR A 140 0.22 -8.80 5.71
CA THR A 140 -0.73 -9.85 6.08
C THR A 140 -1.41 -10.45 4.86
N GLU A 141 -1.60 -9.63 3.83
CA GLU A 141 -2.19 -10.03 2.55
C GLU A 141 -1.48 -9.27 1.42
N ILE A 142 -1.21 -9.97 0.32
CA ILE A 142 -0.70 -9.39 -0.92
C ILE A 142 -1.57 -9.89 -2.06
N THR A 143 -2.20 -8.97 -2.77
CA THR A 143 -3.03 -9.24 -3.95
C THR A 143 -2.34 -8.73 -5.20
N TYR A 144 -2.35 -9.52 -6.27
CA TYR A 144 -1.83 -9.11 -7.57
C TYR A 144 -2.66 -9.66 -8.71
N TYR A 145 -2.58 -8.98 -9.86
CA TYR A 145 -3.39 -9.28 -11.04
C TYR A 145 -2.51 -9.82 -12.16
N VAL A 146 -2.91 -10.94 -12.76
CA VAL A 146 -2.26 -11.50 -13.95
C VAL A 146 -3.26 -11.44 -15.10
N ARG A 147 -2.84 -10.95 -16.25
CA ARG A 147 -3.69 -10.87 -17.44
C ARG A 147 -3.46 -12.09 -18.32
N GLU A 148 -4.52 -12.83 -18.59
CA GLU A 148 -4.50 -13.97 -19.48
C GLU A 148 -5.13 -13.58 -20.82
N TYR A 149 -4.36 -13.70 -21.89
CA TYR A 149 -4.82 -13.40 -23.24
C TYR A 149 -5.35 -14.69 -23.89
N PRO A 150 -6.50 -14.62 -24.58
CA PRO A 150 -7.01 -15.77 -25.32
C PRO A 150 -6.03 -16.20 -26.42
N GLN A 151 -5.91 -17.50 -26.64
CA GLN A 151 -5.11 -18.08 -27.72
C GLN A 151 -5.80 -18.00 -29.07
#